data_AF-A0A3D3BLU7-F1
#
_entry.id   AF-A0A3D3BLU7-F1
#
_cell.length_a   1.000
_cell.length_b   1.000
_cell.length_c   1.000
_cell.angle_alpha   90.00
_cell.angle_beta   90.00
_cell.angle_gamma   90.00
#
_symmetry.space_group_name_H-M   'P 1'
#
loop_
_entity.id
_entity.type
_entity.pdbx_description
1 polymer ?
#
loop_
_entity_poly.entity_id
_entity_poly.type
_entity_poly.pdbx_seq_one_letter_code
_entity_poly.pdbx_strand_id
1 'polypeptide(L)'
;MERLKLIESDLIDGPSLPLTKVLEAVTQSAKYTVYDLIDLALKKDLAGLNRTTDLLKAEGVESMTALSAISRELDILLQIRYRMDQGEPTNQAISSLRVWRSREGLVRGAVNRLSLTQLRQLLTLCHDIDRNIKGATKEPAWSMIKDVLFGLAGHPMTR
;
A
#
# COMPACT_ATOMS: atom_id res chain seq x y z
N MET A 1 -1.12 -27.43 -7.16
CA MET A 1 0.09 -28.14 -7.66
C MET A 1 0.03 -28.38 -9.18
N GLU A 2 -0.61 -27.50 -9.96
CA GLU A 2 -0.93 -27.81 -11.37
C GLU A 2 -0.19 -26.98 -12.43
N ARG A 3 0.62 -25.98 -12.04
CA ARG A 3 1.40 -25.17 -13.01
C ARG A 3 2.83 -25.66 -13.26
N LEU A 4 3.28 -26.70 -12.53
CA LEU A 4 4.62 -27.27 -12.67
C LEU A 4 4.73 -28.35 -13.77
N LYS A 5 3.62 -28.98 -14.18
CA LYS A 5 3.66 -30.04 -15.19
C LYS A 5 3.76 -29.54 -16.64
N LEU A 6 3.52 -28.26 -16.89
CA LEU A 6 3.59 -27.70 -18.25
C LEU A 6 5.00 -27.25 -18.65
N ILE A 7 5.98 -27.29 -17.73
CA ILE A 7 7.38 -26.92 -18.00
C ILE A 7 8.22 -28.15 -18.35
N GLU A 8 7.78 -29.36 -17.97
CA GLU A 8 8.53 -30.60 -18.26
C GLU A 8 8.33 -31.14 -19.69
N SER A 9 7.23 -30.79 -20.37
CA SER A 9 6.91 -31.36 -21.70
C SER A 9 7.68 -30.70 -22.86
N ASP A 10 8.27 -29.52 -22.65
CA ASP A 10 8.99 -28.77 -23.71
C ASP A 10 10.52 -28.89 -23.59
N LEU A 11 11.02 -29.76 -22.71
CA LEU A 11 12.45 -29.96 -22.50
C LEU A 11 13.07 -31.09 -23.35
N ILE A 12 12.32 -31.68 -24.28
CA ILE A 12 12.80 -32.85 -25.04
C ILE A 12 13.58 -32.46 -26.30
N ASP A 13 13.44 -31.26 -26.88
CA ASP A 13 14.28 -30.84 -28.02
C ASP A 13 14.45 -29.31 -28.12
N GLY A 14 15.40 -28.74 -27.36
CA GLY A 14 15.76 -27.33 -27.48
C GLY A 14 16.90 -26.93 -26.53
N PRO A 15 17.78 -25.98 -26.90
CA PRO A 15 19.02 -25.74 -26.18
C PRO A 15 18.72 -25.28 -24.75
N SER A 16 19.32 -25.99 -23.79
CA SER A 16 19.29 -25.72 -22.35
C SER A 16 19.33 -24.21 -22.08
N LEU A 17 18.17 -23.64 -21.72
CA LEU A 17 18.09 -22.26 -21.28
C LEU A 17 18.90 -22.16 -19.98
N PRO A 18 20.00 -21.38 -19.97
CA PRO A 18 20.87 -21.33 -18.81
C PRO A 18 20.07 -20.76 -17.63
N LEU A 19 20.24 -21.39 -16.46
CA LEU A 19 19.56 -21.05 -15.20
C LEU A 19 19.59 -19.53 -14.89
N THR A 20 20.63 -18.84 -15.36
CA THR A 20 20.82 -17.39 -15.27
C THR A 20 19.70 -16.58 -15.91
N LYS A 21 19.15 -17.00 -17.06
CA LYS A 21 18.03 -16.30 -17.72
C LYS A 21 16.70 -16.47 -17.01
N VAL A 22 16.47 -17.63 -16.39
CA VAL A 22 15.28 -17.87 -15.55
C VAL A 22 15.36 -17.07 -14.26
N LEU A 23 16.55 -16.99 -13.65
CA LEU A 23 16.79 -16.13 -12.49
C LEU A 23 16.67 -14.64 -12.82
N GLU A 24 17.13 -14.18 -13.99
CA GLU A 24 16.93 -12.79 -14.47
C GLU A 24 15.45 -12.45 -14.69
N ALA A 25 14.69 -13.38 -15.28
CA ALA A 25 13.24 -13.22 -15.46
C ALA A 25 12.46 -13.22 -14.12
N VAL A 26 12.98 -13.89 -13.08
CA VAL A 26 12.42 -13.90 -11.72
C VAL A 26 12.91 -12.71 -10.88
N THR A 27 14.06 -12.10 -11.22
CA THR A 27 14.63 -10.94 -10.51
C THR A 27 14.17 -9.59 -11.05
N GLN A 28 13.36 -9.55 -12.10
CA GLN A 28 12.52 -8.39 -12.43
C GLN A 28 11.30 -8.27 -11.49
N SER A 29 11.44 -8.68 -10.22
CA SER A 29 10.47 -8.35 -9.20
C SER A 29 10.57 -6.85 -8.90
N ALA A 30 9.42 -6.17 -8.91
CA ALA A 30 9.32 -4.75 -8.60
C ALA A 30 10.11 -4.43 -7.31
N LYS A 31 11.07 -3.49 -7.40
CA LYS A 31 11.90 -3.10 -6.25
C LYS A 31 11.08 -2.47 -5.12
N TYR A 32 9.85 -2.07 -5.44
CA TYR A 32 8.91 -1.44 -4.53
C TYR A 32 7.55 -2.10 -4.67
N THR A 33 6.84 -2.16 -3.56
CA THR A 33 5.47 -2.62 -3.45
C THR A 33 4.58 -1.49 -2.95
N VAL A 34 3.26 -1.68 -3.00
CA VAL A 34 2.33 -0.73 -2.40
C VAL A 34 2.55 -0.60 -0.88
N TYR A 35 3.04 -1.66 -0.21
CA TYR A 35 3.35 -1.60 1.21
C TYR A 35 4.57 -0.73 1.50
N ASP A 36 5.57 -0.69 0.61
CA ASP A 36 6.67 0.26 0.72
C ASP A 36 6.17 1.70 0.59
N LEU A 37 5.21 1.94 -0.29
CA LEU A 37 4.55 3.24 -0.44
C LEU A 37 3.80 3.66 0.83
N ILE A 38 3.06 2.73 1.44
CA ILE A 38 2.38 2.96 2.73
C ILE A 38 3.40 3.29 3.82
N ASP A 39 4.49 2.52 3.93
CA ASP A 39 5.52 2.75 4.93
C ASP A 39 6.22 4.10 4.75
N LEU A 40 6.44 4.55 3.51
CA LEU A 40 6.93 5.91 3.22
C LEU A 40 5.95 6.98 3.71
N ALA A 41 4.64 6.79 3.53
CA ALA A 41 3.64 7.70 4.09
C ALA A 41 3.67 7.75 5.61
N LEU A 42 3.74 6.59 6.28
CA LEU A 42 3.82 6.53 7.74
C LEU A 42 5.07 7.24 8.28
N LYS A 43 6.19 7.12 7.56
CA LYS A 43 7.48 7.81 7.82
C LYS A 43 7.49 9.30 7.48
N LYS A 44 6.46 9.81 6.79
CA LYS A 44 6.40 11.17 6.22
C LYS A 44 7.45 11.47 5.14
N ASP A 45 7.90 10.46 4.42
CA ASP A 45 8.83 10.65 3.32
C ASP A 45 8.08 11.02 2.03
N LEU A 46 7.79 12.32 1.87
CA LEU A 46 7.03 12.83 0.72
C LEU A 46 7.81 12.72 -0.60
N ALA A 47 9.13 12.87 -0.56
CA ALA A 47 9.99 12.74 -1.73
C ALA A 47 10.00 11.30 -2.21
N GLY A 48 10.16 10.36 -1.28
CA GLY A 48 10.03 8.93 -1.51
C GLY A 48 8.64 8.56 -2.03
N LEU A 49 7.56 9.07 -1.42
CA LEU A 49 6.18 8.84 -1.87
C LEU A 49 5.96 9.24 -3.32
N ASN A 50 6.39 10.45 -3.71
CA ASN A 50 6.26 10.93 -5.08
C ASN A 50 6.96 9.99 -6.06
N ARG A 51 8.25 9.72 -5.79
CA ARG A 51 9.09 8.86 -6.64
C ARG A 51 8.51 7.44 -6.75
N THR A 52 8.15 6.83 -5.64
CA THR A 52 7.66 5.44 -5.60
C THR A 52 6.28 5.31 -6.23
N THR A 53 5.41 6.31 -6.09
CA THR A 53 4.11 6.33 -6.77
C THR A 53 4.28 6.33 -8.29
N ASP A 54 5.18 7.17 -8.80
CA ASP A 54 5.42 7.28 -10.24
C ASP A 54 6.09 6.01 -10.79
N LEU A 55 6.97 5.37 -10.00
CA LEU A 55 7.57 4.07 -10.33
C LEU A 55 6.52 2.95 -10.41
N LEU A 56 5.70 2.78 -9.36
CA LEU A 56 4.66 1.73 -9.34
C LEU A 56 3.65 1.92 -10.48
N LYS A 57 3.32 3.16 -10.80
CA LYS A 57 2.49 3.49 -11.96
C LYS A 57 3.17 3.11 -13.28
N ALA A 58 4.46 3.39 -13.45
CA ALA A 58 5.22 3.05 -14.65
C ALA A 58 5.39 1.53 -14.82
N GLU A 59 5.49 0.79 -13.71
CA GLU A 59 5.51 -0.68 -13.67
C GLU A 59 4.14 -1.32 -13.95
N GLY A 60 3.08 -0.52 -14.12
CA GLY A 60 1.74 -1.00 -14.47
C GLY A 60 0.96 -1.56 -13.28
N VAL A 61 1.33 -1.23 -12.04
CA VAL A 61 0.55 -1.61 -10.86
C VAL A 61 -0.85 -1.04 -10.96
N GLU A 62 -1.85 -1.89 -10.76
CA GLU A 62 -3.24 -1.47 -10.82
C GLU A 62 -3.59 -0.53 -9.66
N SER A 63 -4.14 0.64 -10.00
CA SER A 63 -4.56 1.63 -9.00
C SER A 63 -5.57 1.08 -8.00
N MET A 64 -6.44 0.16 -8.42
CA MET A 64 -7.41 -0.52 -7.55
C MET A 64 -6.73 -1.40 -6.49
N THR A 65 -5.69 -2.14 -6.89
CA THR A 65 -4.89 -2.95 -5.98
C THR A 65 -4.17 -2.07 -4.97
N ALA A 66 -3.61 -0.94 -5.43
CA ALA A 66 -2.97 0.02 -4.54
C ALA A 66 -3.94 0.65 -3.53
N LEU A 67 -5.08 1.13 -4.02
CA LEU A 67 -6.14 1.70 -3.21
C LEU A 67 -6.64 0.72 -2.15
N SER A 68 -6.87 -0.54 -2.54
CA SER A 68 -7.36 -1.57 -1.62
C SER A 68 -6.38 -1.85 -0.48
N ALA A 69 -5.07 -1.83 -0.74
CA ALA A 69 -4.05 -1.97 0.31
C ALA A 69 -4.02 -0.75 1.25
N ILE A 70 -4.10 0.45 0.69
CA ILE A 70 -4.13 1.71 1.46
C ILE A 70 -5.36 1.78 2.36
N SER A 71 -6.55 1.42 1.85
CA SER A 71 -7.79 1.38 2.64
C SER A 71 -7.70 0.42 3.82
N ARG A 72 -7.09 -0.76 3.63
CA ARG A 72 -6.90 -1.73 4.73
C ARG A 72 -5.98 -1.17 5.81
N GLU A 73 -4.89 -0.50 5.43
CA GLU A 73 -4.00 0.14 6.40
C GLU A 73 -4.71 1.26 7.16
N LEU A 74 -5.48 2.11 6.46
CA LEU A 74 -6.26 3.18 7.10
C LEU A 74 -7.29 2.63 8.09
N ASP A 75 -7.93 1.50 7.78
CA ASP A 75 -8.87 0.85 8.69
C ASP A 75 -8.19 0.33 9.97
N ILE A 76 -7.00 -0.27 9.83
CA ILE A 76 -6.17 -0.67 10.98
C ILE A 76 -5.84 0.56 11.85
N LEU A 77 -5.39 1.66 11.25
CA LEU A 77 -5.07 2.89 11.97
C LEU A 77 -6.30 3.49 12.65
N LEU A 78 -7.46 3.48 11.97
CA LEU A 78 -8.73 3.96 12.50
C LEU A 78 -9.15 3.18 13.74
N GLN A 79 -9.09 1.85 13.68
CA GLN A 79 -9.44 0.99 14.80
C GLN A 79 -8.50 1.17 15.99
N ILE A 80 -7.19 1.29 15.76
CA ILE A 80 -6.21 1.58 16.83
C ILE A 80 -6.49 2.95 17.45
N ARG A 81 -6.71 3.97 16.63
CA ARG A 81 -7.01 5.32 17.12
C ARG A 81 -8.30 5.37 17.92
N TYR A 82 -9.34 4.67 17.45
CA TYR A 82 -10.62 4.57 18.16
C TYR A 82 -10.42 3.98 19.57
N ARG A 83 -9.66 2.88 19.68
CA ARG A 83 -9.32 2.26 20.98
C ARG A 83 -8.57 3.21 21.90
N MET A 84 -7.59 3.93 21.37
CA MET A 84 -6.85 4.95 22.13
C MET A 84 -7.78 6.06 22.64
N ASP A 85 -8.74 6.50 21.81
CA ASP A 85 -9.74 7.51 22.21
C ASP A 85 -10.72 6.97 23.28
N GLN A 86 -10.88 5.64 23.39
CA GLN A 86 -11.62 4.98 24.48
C GLN A 86 -10.77 4.79 25.75
N GLY A 87 -9.52 5.26 25.78
CA GLY A 87 -8.60 5.15 26.92
C GLY A 87 -7.74 3.88 26.94
N GLU A 88 -7.76 3.06 25.88
CA GLU A 88 -6.86 1.91 25.77
C GLU A 88 -5.40 2.38 25.59
N PRO A 89 -4.42 1.85 26.36
CA PRO A 89 -3.02 2.21 26.18
C PRO A 89 -2.53 1.92 24.76
N THR A 90 -1.75 2.83 24.16
CA THR A 90 -1.31 2.72 22.76
C THR A 90 -0.66 1.39 22.41
N ASN A 91 0.19 0.84 23.29
CA ASN A 91 0.84 -0.46 23.07
C ASN A 91 -0.17 -1.59 22.95
N GLN A 92 -1.17 -1.58 23.83
CA GLN A 92 -2.22 -2.58 23.87
C GLN A 92 -3.08 -2.48 22.60
N ALA A 93 -3.55 -1.28 22.27
CA ALA A 93 -4.35 -1.02 21.07
C ALA A 93 -3.66 -1.47 19.77
N ILE A 94 -2.35 -1.21 19.63
CA ILE A 94 -1.56 -1.67 18.46
C ILE A 94 -1.44 -3.20 18.44
N SER A 95 -1.11 -3.81 19.59
CA SER A 95 -0.91 -5.27 19.67
C SER A 95 -2.19 -6.06 19.37
N SER A 96 -3.36 -5.50 19.70
CA SER A 96 -4.67 -6.12 19.42
C SER A 96 -4.96 -6.30 17.94
N LEU A 97 -4.33 -5.50 17.07
CA LEU A 97 -4.55 -5.52 15.62
C LEU A 97 -3.49 -6.33 14.85
N ARG A 98 -2.65 -7.11 15.55
CA ARG A 98 -1.63 -8.00 14.95
C ARG A 98 -0.69 -7.28 13.97
N VAL A 99 -0.40 -6.02 14.24
CA VAL A 99 0.63 -5.27 13.50
C VAL A 99 1.98 -5.95 13.72
N TRP A 100 2.72 -6.19 12.64
CA TRP A 100 4.06 -6.76 12.72
C TRP A 100 4.98 -5.88 13.59
N ARG A 101 5.80 -6.51 14.44
CA ARG A 101 6.66 -5.82 15.41
C ARG A 101 7.58 -4.77 14.76
N SER A 102 8.06 -5.03 13.55
CA SER A 102 8.88 -4.10 12.75
C SER A 102 8.14 -2.81 12.36
N ARG A 103 6.81 -2.83 12.28
CA ARG A 103 5.95 -1.70 11.87
C ARG A 103 5.30 -0.97 13.04
N GLU A 104 5.40 -1.49 14.27
CA GLU A 104 4.78 -0.86 15.45
C GLU A 104 5.21 0.60 15.64
N GLY A 105 6.48 0.92 15.40
CA GLY A 105 6.98 2.30 15.48
C GLY A 105 6.34 3.24 14.45
N LEU A 106 6.16 2.76 13.22
CA LEU A 106 5.52 3.51 12.14
C LEU A 106 4.03 3.77 12.44
N VAL A 107 3.33 2.70 12.81
CA VAL A 107 1.91 2.76 13.18
C VAL A 107 1.69 3.69 14.37
N ARG A 108 2.51 3.56 15.43
CA ARG A 108 2.47 4.45 16.60
C ARG A 108 2.65 5.91 16.22
N GLY A 109 3.63 6.21 15.37
CA GLY A 109 3.87 7.56 14.89
C GLY A 109 2.68 8.14 14.09
N ALA A 110 1.96 7.31 13.37
CA ALA A 110 0.77 7.72 12.63
C ALA A 110 -0.45 7.94 13.53
N VAL A 111 -0.79 7.00 14.43
CA VAL A 111 -1.99 7.12 15.29
C VAL A 111 -1.87 8.21 16.36
N ASN A 112 -0.64 8.55 16.77
CA ASN A 112 -0.40 9.71 17.65
C ASN A 112 -0.53 11.05 16.92
N ARG A 113 -0.38 11.06 15.59
CA ARG A 113 -0.42 12.25 14.75
C ARG A 113 -1.80 12.52 14.17
N LEU A 114 -2.48 11.47 13.72
CA LEU A 114 -3.76 11.56 13.03
C LEU A 114 -4.90 11.38 14.04
N SER A 115 -5.90 12.26 13.94
CA SER A 115 -7.15 12.13 14.66
C SER A 115 -8.06 11.09 14.01
N LEU A 116 -9.03 10.59 14.79
CA LEU A 116 -10.06 9.69 14.31
C LEU A 116 -10.87 10.29 13.15
N THR A 117 -11.12 11.61 13.20
CA THR A 117 -11.81 12.35 12.14
C THR A 117 -11.00 12.37 10.84
N GLN A 118 -9.69 12.63 10.90
CA GLN A 118 -8.83 12.63 9.72
C GLN A 118 -8.74 11.25 9.08
N LEU A 119 -8.62 10.19 9.89
CA LEU A 119 -8.61 8.81 9.38
C LEU A 119 -9.93 8.43 8.70
N ARG A 120 -11.08 8.87 9.24
CA ARG A 120 -12.38 8.69 8.57
C ARG A 120 -12.46 9.45 7.24
N GLN A 121 -12.00 10.70 7.20
CA GLN A 121 -11.96 11.48 5.97
C GLN A 121 -11.12 10.80 4.88
N LEU A 122 -9.95 10.25 5.25
CA LEU A 122 -9.10 9.50 4.32
C LEU A 122 -9.79 8.24 3.78
N LEU A 123 -10.49 7.48 4.63
CA LEU A 123 -11.27 6.32 4.19
C LEU A 123 -12.43 6.70 3.27
N THR A 124 -13.12 7.80 3.55
CA THR A 124 -14.16 8.34 2.64
C THR A 124 -13.58 8.67 1.28
N LEU A 125 -12.44 9.35 1.23
CA LEU A 125 -11.74 9.62 -0.03
C LEU A 125 -11.37 8.33 -0.76
N CYS A 126 -10.91 7.29 -0.05
CA CYS A 126 -10.65 5.99 -0.67
C CYS A 126 -11.90 5.39 -1.32
N HIS A 127 -13.07 5.48 -0.68
CA HIS A 127 -14.33 5.01 -1.28
C HIS A 127 -14.73 5.82 -2.51
N ASP A 128 -14.51 7.13 -2.51
CA ASP A 128 -14.78 7.98 -3.67
C ASP A 128 -13.84 7.65 -4.84
N ILE A 129 -12.58 7.34 -4.56
CA ILE A 129 -11.61 6.87 -5.56
C ILE A 129 -12.01 5.49 -6.11
N ASP A 130 -12.45 4.56 -5.28
CA ASP A 130 -12.93 3.23 -5.74
C ASP A 130 -14.08 3.37 -6.74
N ARG A 131 -15.05 4.26 -6.44
CA ARG A 131 -16.15 4.58 -7.35
C ARG A 131 -15.65 5.23 -8.63
N ASN A 132 -14.68 6.13 -8.54
CA ASN A 132 -14.05 6.76 -9.70
C ASN A 132 -13.39 5.73 -10.63
N ILE A 133 -12.53 4.86 -10.09
CA ILE A 133 -11.83 3.81 -10.84
C ILE A 133 -12.81 2.92 -11.61
N LYS A 134 -14.00 2.65 -11.05
CA LYS A 134 -15.07 1.86 -11.68
C LYS A 134 -15.86 2.61 -12.77
N GLY A 135 -15.42 3.79 -13.18
CA GLY A 135 -15.96 4.53 -14.32
C GLY A 135 -16.80 5.75 -13.97
N ALA A 136 -16.72 6.28 -12.75
CA ALA A 136 -17.53 7.43 -12.34
C ALA A 136 -16.96 8.81 -12.76
N THR A 137 -15.64 8.97 -12.94
CA THR A 137 -15.04 10.25 -13.41
C THR A 137 -13.74 10.05 -14.23
N LYS A 138 -13.21 11.15 -14.80
CA LYS A 138 -11.98 11.16 -15.63
C LYS A 138 -10.69 11.49 -14.86
N GLU A 139 -10.77 11.74 -13.54
CA GLU A 139 -9.56 12.08 -12.78
C GLU A 139 -8.61 10.88 -12.71
N PRO A 140 -7.29 11.09 -12.91
CA PRO A 140 -6.33 10.00 -12.88
C PRO A 140 -6.25 9.43 -11.45
N ALA A 141 -6.73 8.21 -11.24
CA ALA A 141 -6.81 7.54 -9.94
C ALA A 141 -5.52 7.63 -9.10
N TRP A 142 -4.36 7.54 -9.75
CA TRP A 142 -3.05 7.67 -9.09
C TRP A 142 -2.79 9.04 -8.46
N SER A 143 -3.34 10.12 -9.03
CA SER A 143 -3.25 11.45 -8.42
C SER A 143 -4.03 11.50 -7.11
N MET A 144 -5.25 10.98 -7.10
CA MET A 144 -6.08 10.96 -5.90
C MET A 144 -5.51 10.02 -4.82
N ILE A 145 -4.92 8.89 -5.22
CA ILE A 145 -4.19 7.99 -4.32
C ILE A 145 -3.02 8.74 -3.64
N LYS A 146 -2.29 9.57 -4.41
CA LYS A 146 -1.19 10.39 -3.89
C LYS A 146 -1.69 11.39 -2.84
N ASP A 147 -2.85 12.00 -3.06
CA ASP A 147 -3.47 12.92 -2.08
C ASP A 147 -3.80 12.20 -0.76
N VAL A 148 -4.35 10.99 -0.82
CA VAL A 148 -4.60 10.15 0.36
C VAL A 148 -3.30 9.83 1.10
N LEU A 149 -2.23 9.48 0.38
CA LEU A 149 -0.93 9.16 0.98
C LEU A 149 -0.29 10.39 1.65
N PHE A 150 -0.46 11.58 1.08
CA PHE A 150 -0.03 12.82 1.74
C PHE A 150 -0.86 13.13 2.98
N GLY A 151 -2.17 12.92 2.94
CA GLY A 151 -3.01 13.00 4.12
C GLY A 151 -2.57 12.03 5.23
N LEU A 152 -2.20 10.79 4.87
CA LEU A 152 -1.63 9.80 5.80
C LEU A 152 -0.26 10.23 6.38
N ALA A 153 0.56 10.94 5.60
CA ALA A 153 1.78 11.57 6.08
C ALA A 153 1.51 12.75 7.05
N GLY A 154 0.25 13.18 7.19
CA GLY A 154 -0.18 14.27 8.06
C GLY A 154 -0.15 15.63 7.38
N HIS A 155 -0.09 15.70 6.04
CA HIS A 155 -0.30 16.95 5.32
C HIS A 155 -1.78 17.30 5.27
N PRO A 156 -2.13 18.59 5.42
CA PRO A 156 -3.50 19.03 5.24
C PRO A 156 -3.95 18.71 3.81
N MET A 157 -5.04 17.97 3.70
CA MET A 157 -5.69 17.72 2.41
C MET A 157 -6.26 19.05 1.93
N THR A 158 -5.58 19.68 0.98
CA THR A 158 -6.04 20.93 0.38
C THR A 158 -6.92 20.55 -0.79
N ARG A 159 -8.22 20.38 -0.55
CA ARG A 159 -9.20 20.23 -1.62
C ARG A 159 -10.44 21.05 -1.31
#